data_AF-A0A2D0I3Y7-F1
#
_entry.id   AF-A0A2D0I3Y7-F1
#
_cell.length_a   1.000
_cell.length_b   1.000
_cell.length_c   1.000
_cell.angle_alpha   90.00
_cell.angle_beta   90.00
_cell.angle_gamma   90.00
#
_symmetry.space_group_name_H-M   'P 1'
#
loop_
_entity.id
_entity.type
_entity.pdbx_description
1 polymer ?
#
loop_
_entity_poly.entity_id
_entity_poly.type
_entity_poly.pdbx_seq_one_letter_code
_entity_poly.pdbx_strand_id
1 'polypeptide(L)'
;MKLINKIVNLLFDFYIAILASIPTQLGVKIRYFAYKPLFKKVKGKFAIDSGVTILGFENIELGKNVYFGKNSYIYANNNGEL
;
A
#
# COMPACT_ATOMS: atom_id res chain seq x y z
N MET A 1 0.98 -12.81 18.71
CA MET A 1 0.30 -12.96 17.39
C MET A 1 0.24 -14.44 17.00
N LYS A 2 -0.90 -14.97 16.58
CA LYS A 2 -1.04 -16.41 16.20
C LYS A 2 -0.26 -16.70 14.90
N LEU A 3 0.32 -17.90 14.74
CA LEU A 3 1.13 -18.31 13.58
C LEU A 3 0.44 -18.04 12.22
N ILE A 4 -0.86 -18.28 12.16
CA ILE A 4 -1.69 -18.05 10.96
C ILE A 4 -1.62 -16.57 10.52
N ASN A 5 -1.73 -15.62 11.45
CA ASN A 5 -1.69 -14.19 11.13
C ASN A 5 -0.33 -13.80 10.56
N LYS A 6 0.77 -14.41 11.04
CA LYS A 6 2.11 -14.16 10.52
C LYS A 6 2.25 -14.62 9.06
N ILE A 7 1.68 -15.77 8.71
CA ILE A 7 1.69 -16.28 7.34
C ILE A 7 0.85 -15.38 6.43
N VAL A 8 -0.34 -14.96 6.89
CA VAL A 8 -1.20 -14.04 6.13
C VAL A 8 -0.50 -12.72 5.87
N ASN A 9 0.15 -12.14 6.89
CA ASN A 9 0.91 -10.90 6.73
C ASN A 9 2.08 -11.06 5.75
N LEU A 10 2.82 -12.16 5.81
CA LEU A 10 3.91 -12.43 4.87
C LEU A 10 3.41 -12.52 3.41
N LEU A 11 2.28 -13.19 3.19
CA LEU A 11 1.67 -13.27 1.86
C LEU A 11 1.20 -11.90 1.38
N PHE A 12 0.68 -11.08 2.29
CA PHE A 12 0.27 -9.71 1.99
C PHE A 12 1.48 -8.82 1.65
N ASP A 13 2.57 -8.91 2.40
CA ASP A 13 3.81 -8.19 2.10
C ASP A 13 4.37 -8.58 0.72
N PHE A 14 4.32 -9.86 0.39
CA PHE A 14 4.73 -10.35 -0.93
C PHE A 14 3.81 -9.82 -2.05
N TYR A 15 2.51 -9.78 -1.81
CA TYR A 15 1.54 -9.16 -2.72
C TYR A 15 1.85 -7.68 -2.98
N ILE A 16 2.14 -6.91 -1.92
CA ILE A 16 2.53 -5.51 -2.04
C ILE A 16 3.84 -5.38 -2.83
N ALA A 17 4.85 -6.19 -2.51
CA ALA A 17 6.15 -6.17 -3.18
C ALA A 17 6.06 -6.45 -4.69
N ILE A 18 5.28 -7.45 -5.10
CA ILE A 18 5.04 -7.76 -6.52
C ILE A 18 4.41 -6.55 -7.23
N LEU A 19 3.36 -5.96 -6.66
CA LEU A 19 2.66 -4.85 -7.29
C LEU A 19 3.51 -3.56 -7.32
N ALA A 20 4.36 -3.36 -6.32
CA ALA A 20 5.29 -2.24 -6.25
C ALA A 20 6.37 -2.33 -7.36
N SER A 21 6.81 -3.52 -7.74
CA SER A 21 7.88 -3.70 -8.73
C SER A 21 7.44 -3.42 -10.17
N ILE A 22 6.13 -3.46 -10.47
CA ILE A 22 5.60 -3.24 -11.83
C ILE A 22 5.86 -1.79 -12.26
N PRO A 23 6.70 -1.53 -13.28
CA PRO A 23 7.02 -0.18 -13.72
C PRO A 23 5.89 0.43 -14.58
N THR A 24 6.11 1.65 -15.07
CA THR A 24 5.28 2.36 -16.08
C THR A 24 3.91 2.86 -15.59
N GLN A 25 3.21 3.60 -16.47
CA GLN A 25 1.84 4.09 -16.22
C GLN A 25 0.83 2.95 -15.99
N LEU A 26 1.09 1.75 -16.53
CA LEU A 26 0.24 0.58 -16.28
C LEU A 26 0.31 0.17 -14.81
N GLY A 27 1.52 0.12 -14.23
CA GLY A 27 1.73 -0.17 -12.82
C GLY A 27 0.98 0.82 -11.90
N VAL A 28 0.95 2.11 -12.27
CA VAL A 28 0.19 3.14 -11.52
C VAL A 28 -1.30 2.81 -11.47
N LYS A 29 -1.90 2.39 -12.58
CA LYS A 29 -3.31 1.99 -12.63
C LYS A 29 -3.58 0.74 -11.82
N ILE A 30 -2.71 -0.27 -11.95
CA ILE A 30 -2.83 -1.53 -11.19
C ILE A 30 -2.80 -1.24 -9.69
N ARG A 31 -1.79 -0.50 -9.20
CA ARG A 31 -1.68 -0.14 -7.78
C ARG A 31 -2.86 0.71 -7.31
N TYR A 32 -3.38 1.62 -8.14
CA TYR A 32 -4.58 2.38 -7.79
C TYR A 32 -5.76 1.45 -7.47
N PHE A 33 -6.09 0.51 -8.35
CA PHE A 33 -7.23 -0.39 -8.11
C PHE A 33 -6.96 -1.41 -7.01
N ALA A 34 -5.75 -1.98 -6.98
CA ALA A 34 -5.34 -2.97 -5.99
C ALA A 34 -5.32 -2.40 -4.56
N TYR A 35 -4.79 -1.19 -4.37
CA TYR A 35 -4.55 -0.65 -3.03
C TYR A 35 -5.71 0.18 -2.51
N LYS A 36 -6.55 0.75 -3.39
CA LYS A 36 -7.71 1.56 -2.99
C LYS A 36 -8.60 0.90 -1.91
N PRO A 37 -8.99 -0.39 -2.01
CA PRO A 37 -9.83 -1.02 -1.00
C PRO A 37 -9.09 -1.32 0.32
N LEU A 38 -7.76 -1.26 0.35
CA LEU A 38 -6.96 -1.54 1.53
C LEU A 38 -6.93 -0.33 2.48
N PHE A 39 -6.98 0.88 1.93
CA PHE A 39 -6.96 2.11 2.71
C PHE A 39 -8.21 2.24 3.58
N LYS A 40 -8.05 2.74 4.81
CA LYS A 40 -9.16 3.09 5.71
C LYS A 40 -10.21 3.98 5.04
N LYS A 41 -9.74 5.00 4.31
CA LYS A 41 -10.60 5.96 3.59
C LYS A 41 -9.85 6.63 2.46
N VAL A 42 -10.53 6.85 1.33
CA VAL A 42 -10.00 7.60 0.19
C VAL A 42 -11.02 8.64 -0.26
N LYS A 43 -10.67 9.94 -0.13
CA LYS A 43 -11.56 11.06 -0.49
C LYS A 43 -11.51 11.49 -1.96
N GLY A 44 -10.61 10.91 -2.77
CA GLY A 44 -10.43 11.31 -4.17
C GLY A 44 -9.54 10.38 -4.99
N LYS A 45 -8.93 10.92 -6.05
CA LYS A 45 -7.94 10.19 -6.85
C LYS A 45 -6.58 10.24 -6.16
N PHE A 46 -5.78 9.20 -6.37
CA PHE A 46 -4.39 9.13 -5.95
C PHE A 46 -3.58 8.37 -7.00
N ALA A 47 -2.27 8.45 -6.92
CA ALA A 47 -1.36 7.68 -7.74
C ALA A 47 -0.16 7.20 -6.92
N ILE A 48 0.27 5.98 -7.19
CA ILE A 48 1.38 5.31 -6.50
C ILE A 48 2.41 4.91 -7.54
N ASP A 49 3.60 5.48 -7.47
CA ASP A 49 4.69 5.14 -8.39
C ASP A 49 5.30 3.77 -8.04
N SER A 50 6.18 3.30 -8.91
CA SER A 50 6.98 2.08 -8.75
C SER A 50 7.86 2.13 -7.49
N GLY A 51 8.05 0.97 -6.88
CA GLY A 51 8.88 0.79 -5.70
C GLY A 51 8.34 1.41 -4.41
N VAL A 52 7.11 1.96 -4.41
CA VAL A 52 6.49 2.46 -3.18
C VAL A 52 6.05 1.29 -2.31
N THR A 53 6.48 1.30 -1.05
CA THR A 53 6.00 0.35 -0.03
C THR A 53 5.07 1.09 0.93
N ILE A 54 3.88 0.51 1.13
CA ILE A 54 2.90 1.02 2.10
C ILE A 54 2.52 -0.12 3.03
N LEU A 55 2.56 0.12 4.34
CA LEU A 55 2.13 -0.81 5.38
C LEU A 55 1.09 -0.15 6.30
N GLY A 56 0.20 -0.95 6.88
CA GLY A 56 -0.87 -0.48 7.76
C GLY A 56 -1.94 0.34 7.03
N PHE A 57 -2.33 -0.10 5.83
CA PHE A 57 -3.33 0.58 5.00
C PHE A 57 -4.63 0.90 5.75
N GLU A 58 -5.05 0.00 6.64
CA GLU A 58 -6.25 0.10 7.48
C GLU A 58 -6.24 1.29 8.45
N ASN A 59 -5.08 1.94 8.62
CA ASN A 59 -4.90 3.13 9.45
C ASN A 59 -4.68 4.41 8.65
N ILE A 60 -4.64 4.33 7.31
CA ILE A 60 -4.29 5.45 6.44
C ILE A 60 -5.54 6.02 5.77
N GLU A 61 -5.77 7.33 5.94
CA GLU A 61 -6.79 8.08 5.20
C GLU A 61 -6.16 9.00 4.16
N LEU A 62 -6.61 8.91 2.91
CA LEU A 62 -6.12 9.73 1.81
C LEU A 62 -7.05 10.91 1.51
N GLY A 63 -6.42 12.08 1.35
CA GLY A 63 -7.04 13.28 0.81
C GLY A 63 -7.34 13.19 -0.69
N LYS A 64 -7.54 14.34 -1.33
CA LYS A 64 -7.75 14.43 -2.79
C LYS A 64 -6.41 14.67 -3.48
N ASN A 65 -6.21 14.02 -4.64
CA ASN A 65 -5.07 14.25 -5.55
C ASN A 65 -3.70 13.97 -4.89
N VAL A 66 -3.62 12.89 -4.11
CA VAL A 66 -2.37 12.46 -3.45
C VAL A 66 -1.48 11.71 -4.44
N TYR A 67 -0.18 11.98 -4.41
CA TYR A 67 0.81 11.24 -5.19
C TYR A 67 1.91 10.71 -4.28
N PHE A 68 2.22 9.42 -4.41
CA PHE A 68 3.32 8.77 -3.72
C PHE A 68 4.48 8.56 -4.70
N GLY A 69 5.60 9.24 -4.42
CA GLY A 69 6.77 9.25 -5.29
C GLY A 69 7.56 7.95 -5.28
N LYS A 70 8.27 7.69 -6.37
CA LYS A 70 9.04 6.46 -6.60
C LYS A 70 9.93 6.10 -5.41
N ASN A 71 9.96 4.81 -5.05
CA ASN A 71 10.78 4.24 -3.97
C ASN A 71 10.55 4.88 -2.57
N SER A 72 9.36 5.41 -2.31
CA SER A 72 9.02 5.96 -0.99
C SER A 72 8.43 4.91 -0.06
N TYR A 73 8.52 5.18 1.24
CA TYR A 73 8.01 4.30 2.30
C TYR A 73 6.94 5.03 3.12
N ILE A 74 5.79 4.40 3.30
CA ILE A 74 4.67 4.95 4.07
C ILE A 74 4.22 3.89 5.05
N TYR A 75 4.37 4.17 6.33
CA TYR A 75 4.02 3.24 7.39
C TYR A 75 3.03 3.88 8.33
N ALA A 76 1.89 3.24 8.52
CA ALA A 76 1.05 3.48 9.67
C ALA A 76 1.16 2.27 10.59
N ASN A 77 1.50 2.51 11.85
CA ASN A 77 1.70 1.42 12.80
C ASN A 77 0.36 0.89 13.32
N ASN A 78 0.39 -0.32 13.88
CA ASN A 78 -0.62 -0.80 14.81
C ASN A 78 -0.03 -0.76 16.23
N ASN A 79 -0.27 0.32 16.97
CA ASN A 79 0.17 0.49 18.36
C ASN A 79 1.69 0.41 18.62
N GLY A 80 2.52 0.83 17.67
CA GLY A 80 3.97 0.97 17.86
C GLY A 80 4.84 -0.17 17.30
N GLU A 81 4.23 -1.24 16.79
CA GLU A 81 4.96 -2.36 16.19
C GLU A 81 4.87 -2.30 14.66
N LEU A 82 6.01 -2.55 14.00
CA LEU A 82 6.14 -2.76 12.54
C LEU A 82 6.01 -4.25 12.21
#